data_AF-A0A6P7HDC4-F1
#
_entry.id   AF-A0A6P7HDC4-F1
#
_cell.length_a   1.000
_cell.length_b   1.000
_cell.length_c   1.000
_cell.angle_alpha   90.00
_cell.angle_beta   90.00
_cell.angle_gamma   90.00
#
_symmetry.space_group_name_H-M   'P 1'
#
loop_
_entity.id
_entity.type
_entity.pdbx_description
1 polymer ?
#
loop_
_entity_poly.entity_id
_entity_poly.type
_entity_poly.pdbx_seq_one_letter_code
_entity_poly.pdbx_strand_id
1 'polypeptide(L)'
;MGKTSTGRKFKTCSLFKRSNRKKEVVNVQPYTGEGHIEMLTRLRHEFDTRFSDFNKIEAIAQFVSYPYMPLDAESLSQTIEQHFSESRAETELEIVTLQNDLCLKSVAGNENFWCLVSKQKYPILVNVALKIIALFCSTYLCESTFSNMKFIKNKYRNRLTDEHSQIAYKLVASLILL
;
A
#
# COMPACT_ATOMS: atom_id res chain seq x y z
N MET A 1 -36.72 -34.72 48.47
CA MET A 1 -35.95 -33.92 49.45
C MET A 1 -34.49 -34.28 49.30
N GLY A 2 -33.48 -33.42 49.30
CA GLY A 2 -33.31 -32.02 49.66
C GLY A 2 -31.82 -31.89 49.99
N LYS A 3 -31.09 -31.11 49.19
CA LYS A 3 -29.61 -31.00 49.13
C LYS A 3 -29.01 -30.35 50.39
N THR A 4 -27.77 -30.72 50.74
CA THR A 4 -26.78 -29.76 51.28
C THR A 4 -25.35 -30.16 50.89
N SER A 5 -24.73 -29.35 50.02
CA SER A 5 -23.28 -29.14 49.98
C SER A 5 -23.01 -27.65 49.91
N THR A 6 -22.02 -27.26 50.70
CA THR A 6 -21.72 -25.94 51.24
C THR A 6 -21.00 -25.06 50.22
N GLY A 7 -21.63 -23.96 49.81
CA GLY A 7 -20.98 -22.88 49.06
C GLY A 7 -20.77 -21.65 49.96
N ARG A 8 -19.52 -21.36 50.34
CA ARG A 8 -19.13 -20.17 51.10
C ARG A 8 -19.44 -18.91 50.28
N LYS A 9 -20.45 -18.13 50.70
CA LYS A 9 -20.70 -16.77 50.17
C LYS A 9 -19.74 -15.79 50.83
N PHE A 10 -18.88 -15.16 50.03
CA PHE A 10 -18.08 -14.02 50.44
C PHE A 10 -18.98 -12.78 50.61
N LYS A 11 -18.71 -12.02 51.68
CA LYS A 11 -19.49 -10.86 52.13
C LYS A 11 -19.48 -9.75 51.08
N THR A 12 -20.65 -9.28 50.67
CA THR A 12 -20.85 -8.02 49.94
C THR A 12 -20.50 -6.84 50.85
N CYS A 13 -19.53 -6.02 50.46
CA CYS A 13 -19.22 -4.75 51.14
C CYS A 13 -20.07 -3.64 50.50
N SER A 14 -20.99 -3.08 51.29
CA SER A 14 -21.96 -2.06 50.93
C SER A 14 -21.37 -0.65 50.98
N LEU A 15 -20.59 -0.26 49.97
CA LEU A 15 -20.08 1.10 49.82
C LEU A 15 -20.34 1.66 48.43
N PHE A 16 -21.56 2.12 48.19
CA PHE A 16 -21.83 3.17 47.20
C PHE A 16 -23.09 3.95 47.58
N LYS A 17 -22.93 5.02 48.38
CA LYS A 17 -24.01 6.00 48.58
C LYS A 17 -24.15 6.81 47.30
N ARG A 18 -25.31 6.68 46.63
CA ARG A 18 -25.67 7.41 45.42
C ARG A 18 -25.85 8.90 45.75
N SER A 19 -24.87 9.73 45.38
CA SER A 19 -24.98 11.19 45.41
C SER A 19 -25.93 11.66 44.30
N ASN A 20 -27.09 12.21 44.66
CA ASN A 20 -27.98 12.93 43.73
C ASN A 20 -27.34 14.27 43.33
N ARG A 21 -26.42 14.24 42.36
CA ARG A 21 -26.05 15.46 41.61
C ARG A 21 -27.15 15.73 40.58
N LYS A 22 -27.73 16.94 40.64
CA LYS A 22 -28.63 17.47 39.62
C LYS A 22 -27.98 17.23 38.25
N LYS A 23 -28.68 16.55 37.34
CA LYS A 23 -28.22 16.40 35.95
C LYS A 23 -28.29 17.77 35.30
N GLU A 24 -27.15 18.43 35.23
CA GLU A 24 -26.96 19.53 34.30
C GLU A 24 -27.07 18.93 32.90
N VAL A 25 -28.07 19.39 32.13
CA VAL A 25 -28.21 19.02 30.73
C VAL A 25 -27.07 19.72 30.00
N VAL A 26 -25.93 19.04 29.91
CA VAL A 26 -24.86 19.45 29.00
C VAL A 26 -25.46 19.32 27.60
N ASN A 27 -25.69 20.47 26.95
CA ASN A 27 -25.99 20.52 25.53
C ASN A 27 -24.75 20.03 24.79
N VAL A 28 -24.67 18.71 24.55
CA VAL A 28 -23.63 18.14 23.72
C VAL A 28 -23.94 18.58 22.31
N GLN A 29 -23.20 19.57 21.81
CA GLN A 29 -23.28 19.93 20.39
C GLN A 29 -23.06 18.65 19.56
N PRO A 30 -23.87 18.42 18.52
CA PRO A 30 -23.66 17.28 17.64
C PRO A 30 -22.21 17.34 17.14
N TYR A 31 -21.46 16.26 17.30
CA TYR A 31 -20.16 16.16 16.66
C TYR A 31 -20.38 16.31 15.15
N THR A 32 -20.00 17.45 14.60
CA THR A 32 -20.00 17.69 13.16
C THR A 32 -18.65 17.21 12.63
N GLY A 33 -18.65 16.09 11.92
CA GLY A 33 -17.45 15.53 11.30
C GLY A 33 -16.86 16.41 10.17
N GLU A 34 -17.36 17.63 9.98
CA GLU A 34 -17.01 18.56 8.90
C GLU A 34 -15.49 18.81 8.83
N GLY A 35 -14.82 19.02 9.96
CA GLY A 35 -13.36 19.20 9.99
C GLY A 35 -12.58 17.96 9.54
N HIS A 36 -13.10 16.75 9.81
CA HIS A 36 -12.50 15.52 9.32
C HIS A 36 -12.75 15.31 7.83
N ILE A 37 -13.95 15.67 7.36
CA ILE A 37 -14.30 15.63 5.94
C ILE A 37 -13.38 16.58 5.15
N GLU A 38 -13.18 17.81 5.64
CA GLU A 38 -12.27 18.78 5.03
C GLU A 38 -10.84 18.25 5.00
N MET A 39 -10.36 17.69 6.11
CA MET A 39 -9.01 17.11 6.18
C MET A 39 -8.83 15.94 5.21
N LEU A 40 -9.79 15.01 5.13
CA LEU A 40 -9.76 13.89 4.19
C LEU A 40 -9.80 14.37 2.74
N THR A 41 -10.59 15.40 2.45
CA THR A 41 -10.68 15.99 1.12
C THR A 41 -9.36 16.62 0.71
N ARG A 42 -8.71 17.36 1.61
CA ARG A 42 -7.38 17.94 1.37
C ARG A 42 -6.33 16.86 1.16
N LEU A 43 -6.33 15.80 1.98
CA LEU A 43 -5.40 14.69 1.84
C LEU A 43 -5.58 13.95 0.52
N ARG A 44 -6.83 13.74 0.08
CA ARG A 44 -7.12 13.17 -1.25
C ARG A 44 -6.53 14.04 -2.35
N HIS A 45 -6.77 15.35 -2.31
CA HIS A 45 -6.26 16.27 -3.32
C HIS A 45 -4.71 16.28 -3.39
N GLU A 46 -4.05 16.31 -2.23
CA GLU A 46 -2.59 16.21 -2.15
C GLU A 46 -2.07 14.87 -2.70
N PHE A 47 -2.78 13.78 -2.43
CA PHE A 47 -2.44 12.46 -2.96
C PHE A 47 -2.56 12.45 -4.49
N ASP A 48 -3.71 12.86 -5.02
CA ASP A 48 -3.95 12.88 -6.47
C ASP A 48 -2.93 13.77 -7.19
N THR A 49 -2.55 14.89 -6.58
CA THR A 49 -1.56 15.82 -7.13
C THR A 49 -0.15 15.23 -7.11
N ARG A 50 0.28 14.63 -5.98
CA ARG A 50 1.63 14.06 -5.87
C ARG A 50 1.81 12.79 -6.69
N PHE A 51 0.74 12.02 -6.85
CA PHE A 51 0.76 10.74 -7.55
C PHE A 51 0.12 10.84 -8.94
N SER A 52 -0.03 12.05 -9.50
CA SER A 52 -0.64 12.25 -10.82
C SER A 52 0.10 11.50 -11.94
N ASP A 53 1.39 11.23 -11.75
CA ASP A 53 2.20 10.47 -12.69
C ASP A 53 1.80 8.98 -12.76
N PHE A 54 1.21 8.42 -11.70
CA PHE A 54 0.69 7.04 -11.72
C PHE A 54 -0.48 6.89 -12.69
N ASN A 55 -1.27 7.94 -12.87
CA ASN A 55 -2.37 7.94 -13.86
C ASN A 55 -1.83 7.77 -15.29
N LYS A 56 -0.60 8.23 -15.56
CA LYS A 56 0.01 8.14 -16.90
C LYS A 56 0.46 6.72 -17.24
N ILE A 57 0.84 5.94 -16.24
CA ILE A 57 1.30 4.54 -16.39
C ILE A 57 0.23 3.52 -16.02
N GLU A 58 -0.99 3.96 -15.70
CA GLU A 58 -2.06 3.10 -15.20
C GLU A 58 -2.38 1.96 -16.18
N ALA A 59 -2.51 2.27 -17.47
CA ALA A 59 -2.76 1.26 -18.50
C ALA A 59 -1.66 0.18 -18.54
N ILE A 60 -0.40 0.58 -18.34
CA ILE A 60 0.74 -0.35 -18.29
C ILE A 60 0.66 -1.21 -17.01
N ALA A 61 0.34 -0.60 -15.86
CA ALA A 61 0.19 -1.34 -14.61
C ALA A 61 -0.98 -2.33 -14.64
N GLN A 62 -2.10 -1.97 -15.28
CA GLN A 62 -3.23 -2.87 -15.51
C GLN A 62 -2.82 -4.05 -16.39
N PHE A 63 -2.09 -3.80 -17.48
CA PHE A 63 -1.55 -4.86 -18.34
C PHE A 63 -0.59 -5.78 -17.56
N VAL A 64 0.32 -5.23 -16.77
CA VAL A 64 1.25 -6.02 -15.94
C VAL A 64 0.50 -6.88 -14.92
N SER A 65 -0.59 -6.37 -14.37
CA SER A 65 -1.43 -7.10 -13.40
C SER A 65 -2.32 -8.16 -14.07
N TYR A 66 -2.76 -7.88 -15.30
CA TYR A 66 -3.69 -8.72 -16.06
C TYR A 66 -3.23 -8.86 -17.53
N PRO A 67 -2.18 -9.65 -17.81
CA PRO A 67 -1.51 -9.68 -19.12
C PRO A 67 -2.38 -10.12 -20.30
N TYR A 68 -3.53 -10.74 -20.03
CA TYR A 68 -4.49 -11.25 -21.01
C TYR A 68 -5.84 -10.51 -20.98
N MET A 69 -5.91 -9.34 -20.35
CA MET A 69 -7.09 -8.50 -20.45
C MET A 69 -7.28 -8.02 -21.91
N PRO A 70 -8.53 -7.82 -22.37
CA PRO A 70 -8.77 -7.15 -23.64
C PRO A 70 -8.13 -5.76 -23.63
N LEU A 71 -7.36 -5.45 -24.67
CA LEU A 71 -6.64 -4.18 -24.80
C LEU A 71 -6.43 -3.84 -26.27
N ASP A 72 -6.09 -2.58 -26.52
CA ASP A 72 -5.58 -2.11 -27.79
C ASP A 72 -4.05 -2.08 -27.76
N ALA A 73 -3.41 -2.90 -28.61
CA ALA A 73 -1.97 -3.06 -28.62
C ALA A 73 -1.27 -1.78 -29.13
N GLU A 74 -1.92 -1.05 -30.03
CA GLU A 74 -1.41 0.21 -30.57
C GLU A 74 -1.35 1.29 -29.47
N SER A 75 -2.45 1.51 -28.75
CA SER A 75 -2.50 2.49 -27.65
C SER A 75 -1.55 2.12 -26.50
N LEU A 76 -1.46 0.85 -26.13
CA LEU A 76 -0.58 0.41 -25.04
C LEU A 76 0.90 0.57 -25.43
N SER A 77 1.29 0.17 -26.64
CA SER A 77 2.67 0.32 -27.13
C SER A 77 3.08 1.80 -27.21
N GLN A 78 2.18 2.70 -27.60
CA GLN A 78 2.42 4.14 -27.57
C GLN A 78 2.66 4.65 -26.13
N THR A 79 1.88 4.16 -25.16
CA THR A 79 2.04 4.55 -23.75
C THR A 79 3.38 4.03 -23.20
N ILE A 80 3.79 2.82 -23.57
CA ILE A 80 5.08 2.24 -23.19
C ILE A 80 6.25 3.05 -23.79
N GLU A 81 6.18 3.41 -25.07
CA GLU A 81 7.20 4.25 -25.73
C GLU A 81 7.42 5.57 -24.98
N GLN A 82 6.32 6.25 -24.61
CA GLN A 82 6.35 7.54 -23.92
C GLN A 82 7.01 7.49 -22.54
N HIS A 83 6.91 6.36 -21.83
CA HIS A 83 7.35 6.24 -20.43
C HIS A 83 8.61 5.41 -20.23
N PHE A 84 8.93 4.50 -21.15
CA PHE A 84 10.03 3.55 -20.99
C PHE A 84 11.07 3.60 -22.12
N SER A 85 10.87 4.46 -23.13
CA SER A 85 11.78 4.62 -24.28
C SER A 85 12.04 3.33 -25.04
N GLU A 86 11.04 2.44 -25.07
CA GLU A 86 11.07 1.19 -25.82
C GLU A 86 10.48 1.41 -27.24
N SER A 87 10.89 0.61 -28.22
CA SER A 87 10.41 0.73 -29.60
C SER A 87 8.92 0.38 -29.69
N ARG A 88 8.09 1.31 -30.19
CA ARG A 88 6.64 1.10 -30.33
C ARG A 88 6.30 -0.12 -31.17
N ALA A 89 6.91 -0.26 -32.36
CA ALA A 89 6.62 -1.35 -33.29
C ALA A 89 7.01 -2.73 -32.72
N GLU A 90 8.16 -2.83 -32.05
CA GLU A 90 8.60 -4.08 -31.41
C GLU A 90 7.72 -4.42 -30.20
N THR A 91 7.36 -3.40 -29.41
CA THR A 91 6.45 -3.56 -28.27
C THR A 91 5.09 -4.08 -28.71
N GLU A 92 4.49 -3.49 -29.74
CA GLU A 92 3.20 -3.92 -30.29
C GLU A 92 3.25 -5.38 -30.75
N LEU A 93 4.32 -5.76 -31.46
CA LEU A 93 4.53 -7.14 -31.89
C LEU A 93 4.63 -8.11 -30.70
N GLU A 94 5.38 -7.75 -29.65
CA GLU A 94 5.46 -8.55 -28.43
C GLU A 94 4.10 -8.69 -27.74
N ILE A 95 3.32 -7.61 -27.65
CA ILE A 95 1.97 -7.61 -27.05
C ILE A 95 1.06 -8.58 -27.79
N VAL A 96 0.99 -8.46 -29.12
CA VAL A 96 0.16 -9.34 -29.96
C VAL A 96 0.63 -10.79 -29.85
N THR A 97 1.95 -11.02 -29.84
CA THR A 97 2.51 -12.37 -29.71
C THR A 97 2.20 -12.99 -28.34
N LEU A 98 2.26 -12.21 -27.26
CA LEU A 98 1.94 -12.68 -25.91
C LEU A 98 0.45 -12.98 -25.75
N GLN A 99 -0.42 -12.11 -26.27
CA GLN A 99 -1.88 -12.27 -26.25
C GLN A 99 -2.34 -13.56 -26.95
N ASN A 100 -1.60 -13.99 -27.98
CA ASN A 100 -1.85 -15.23 -28.72
C ASN A 100 -1.12 -16.46 -28.14
N ASP A 101 -0.27 -16.31 -27.11
CA ASP A 101 0.45 -17.43 -26.49
C ASP A 101 -0.46 -18.16 -25.49
N LEU A 102 -1.05 -19.27 -25.94
CA LEU A 102 -1.96 -20.08 -25.13
C LEU A 102 -1.28 -20.78 -23.95
N CYS A 103 0.00 -21.11 -24.08
CA CYS A 103 0.77 -21.74 -23.01
C CYS A 103 0.95 -20.75 -21.85
N LEU A 104 1.39 -19.53 -22.16
CA LEU A 104 1.50 -18.47 -21.16
C LEU A 104 0.13 -18.06 -20.60
N LYS A 105 -0.93 -18.08 -21.42
CA LYS A 105 -2.30 -17.80 -20.96
C LYS A 105 -2.77 -18.77 -19.88
N SER A 106 -2.38 -20.04 -19.98
CA SER A 106 -2.74 -21.06 -18.97
C SER A 106 -2.15 -20.78 -17.59
N VAL A 107 -1.07 -20.00 -17.50
CA VAL A 107 -0.38 -19.63 -16.25
C VAL A 107 -0.56 -18.16 -15.89
N ALA A 108 -1.45 -17.42 -16.56
CA ALA A 108 -1.66 -15.99 -16.36
C ALA A 108 -2.09 -15.61 -14.94
N GLY A 109 -2.72 -16.53 -14.20
CA GLY A 109 -3.11 -16.31 -12.80
C GLY A 109 -1.98 -16.52 -11.77
N ASN A 110 -0.77 -16.85 -12.20
CA ASN A 110 0.36 -17.03 -11.30
C ASN A 110 0.90 -15.67 -10.83
N GLU A 111 1.09 -15.51 -9.53
CA GLU A 111 1.65 -14.30 -8.91
C GLU A 111 3.05 -13.93 -9.47
N ASN A 112 3.81 -14.93 -9.94
CA ASN A 112 5.13 -14.78 -10.54
C ASN A 112 5.09 -14.92 -12.08
N PHE A 113 3.96 -14.61 -12.73
CA PHE A 113 3.79 -14.75 -14.18
C PHE A 113 4.98 -14.19 -14.97
N TRP A 114 5.40 -12.95 -14.68
CA TRP A 114 6.50 -12.29 -15.38
C TRP A 114 7.88 -12.94 -15.17
N CYS A 115 8.06 -13.78 -14.15
CA CYS A 115 9.26 -14.61 -13.97
C CYS A 115 9.25 -15.88 -14.84
N LEU A 116 8.08 -16.32 -15.28
CA LEU A 116 7.91 -17.49 -16.16
C LEU A 116 8.01 -17.11 -17.64
N VAL A 117 7.73 -15.85 -17.98
CA VAL A 117 7.85 -15.32 -19.34
C VAL A 117 9.31 -15.27 -19.76
N SER A 118 9.64 -15.85 -20.92
CA SER A 118 11.01 -15.84 -21.44
C SER A 118 11.44 -14.43 -21.85
N LYS A 119 12.45 -13.88 -21.15
CA LYS A 119 13.09 -12.61 -21.51
C LYS A 119 13.75 -12.61 -22.89
N GLN A 120 14.09 -13.78 -23.44
CA GLN A 120 14.61 -13.86 -24.81
C GLN A 120 13.50 -13.67 -25.86
N LYS A 121 12.28 -14.12 -25.56
CA LYS A 121 11.13 -14.03 -26.47
C LYS A 121 10.36 -12.72 -26.31
N TYR A 122 10.30 -12.19 -25.10
CA TYR A 122 9.58 -10.94 -24.76
C TYR A 122 10.47 -9.97 -23.97
N PRO A 123 11.63 -9.56 -24.53
CA PRO A 123 12.58 -8.71 -23.81
C PRO A 123 11.98 -7.39 -23.35
N ILE A 124 11.13 -6.75 -24.16
CA ILE A 124 10.54 -5.44 -23.83
C ILE A 124 9.50 -5.60 -22.74
N LEU A 125 8.53 -6.50 -22.91
CA LEU A 125 7.43 -6.64 -21.95
C LEU A 125 7.91 -7.11 -20.58
N VAL A 126 8.87 -8.03 -20.53
CA VAL A 126 9.48 -8.45 -19.27
C VAL A 126 10.22 -7.29 -18.60
N ASN A 127 10.95 -6.46 -19.35
CA ASN A 127 11.63 -5.29 -18.81
C ASN A 127 10.65 -4.27 -18.23
N VAL A 128 9.59 -3.93 -18.97
CA VAL A 128 8.54 -3.02 -18.53
C VAL A 128 7.83 -3.54 -17.28
N ALA A 129 7.45 -4.82 -17.28
CA ALA A 129 6.80 -5.44 -16.12
C ALA A 129 7.66 -5.37 -14.86
N LEU A 130 8.95 -5.69 -14.96
CA LEU A 130 9.88 -5.59 -13.83
C LEU A 130 10.03 -4.16 -13.32
N LYS A 131 10.11 -3.17 -14.22
CA LYS A 131 10.18 -1.74 -13.83
C LYS A 131 8.90 -1.33 -13.08
N ILE A 132 7.71 -1.71 -13.58
CA ILE A 132 6.43 -1.45 -12.92
C ILE A 132 6.39 -2.11 -11.53
N ILE A 133 6.74 -3.39 -11.43
CA ILE A 133 6.77 -4.11 -10.16
C ILE A 133 7.73 -3.43 -9.17
N ALA A 134 8.92 -3.01 -9.63
CA ALA A 134 9.90 -2.31 -8.80
C ALA A 134 9.39 -0.95 -8.27
N LEU A 135 8.58 -0.21 -9.04
CA LEU A 135 7.93 1.02 -8.57
C LEU A 135 7.02 0.74 -7.37
N PHE A 136 6.31 -0.38 -7.35
CA PHE A 136 5.44 -0.75 -6.21
C PHE A 136 6.19 -1.43 -5.06
N CYS A 137 7.23 -2.23 -5.35
CA CYS A 137 8.05 -2.82 -4.29
C CYS A 137 8.86 -1.75 -3.55
N SER A 138 9.34 -0.71 -4.23
CA SER A 138 10.08 0.38 -3.60
C SER A 138 9.20 1.22 -2.68
N THR A 139 7.93 1.47 -3.02
CA THR A 139 6.98 2.14 -2.11
C THR A 139 6.66 1.27 -0.90
N TYR A 140 6.44 -0.03 -1.09
CA TYR A 140 6.24 -0.97 0.02
C TYR A 140 7.46 -1.05 0.95
N LEU A 141 8.66 -1.13 0.38
CA LEU A 141 9.90 -1.17 1.16
C LEU A 141 10.15 0.16 1.88
N CYS A 142 9.86 1.30 1.24
CA CYS A 142 9.87 2.60 1.88
C CYS A 142 8.86 2.66 3.04
N GLU A 143 7.63 2.20 2.86
CA GLU A 143 6.62 2.19 3.91
C GLU A 143 7.04 1.31 5.10
N SER A 144 7.56 0.11 4.83
CA SER A 144 8.07 -0.81 5.84
C SER A 144 9.24 -0.21 6.62
N THR A 145 10.21 0.40 5.93
CA THR A 145 11.36 1.04 6.57
C THR A 145 10.98 2.28 7.39
N PHE A 146 10.05 3.12 6.90
CA PHE A 146 9.51 4.26 7.66
C PHE A 146 8.69 3.83 8.88
N SER A 147 7.90 2.76 8.74
CA SER A 147 7.13 2.18 9.84
C SER A 147 8.05 1.60 10.91
N ASN A 148 9.11 0.89 10.50
CA ASN A 148 10.14 0.39 11.39
C ASN A 148 10.91 1.54 12.08
N MET A 149 11.22 2.64 11.37
CA MET A 149 11.82 3.83 11.98
C MET A 149 10.89 4.49 13.01
N LYS A 150 9.58 4.58 12.74
CA LYS A 150 8.60 5.04 13.74
C LYS A 150 8.58 4.13 14.97
N PHE A 151 8.65 2.82 14.79
CA PHE A 151 8.70 1.85 15.89
C PHE A 151 9.99 1.99 16.71
N ILE A 152 11.14 2.14 16.06
CA ILE A 152 12.46 2.36 16.69
C ILE A 152 12.47 3.69 17.46
N LYS A 153 11.99 4.80 16.86
CA LYS A 153 11.86 6.10 17.54
C LYS A 153 10.94 6.04 18.76
N ASN A 154 9.88 5.25 18.72
CA ASN A 154 8.96 5.11 19.84
C ASN A 154 9.59 4.29 21.00
N LYS A 155 10.38 3.27 20.69
CA LYS A 155 11.04 2.40 21.68
C LYS A 155 12.26 3.04 22.37
N TYR A 156 12.99 3.92 21.69
CA TYR A 156 14.22 4.55 22.20
C TYR A 156 14.08 6.02 22.63
N ARG A 157 12.86 6.57 22.63
CA ARG A 157 12.61 7.99 22.93
C ARG A 157 13.10 8.47 24.31
N ASN A 158 13.38 7.54 25.23
CA ASN A 158 13.90 7.88 26.55
C ASN A 158 15.44 7.92 26.64
N ARG A 159 16.22 7.70 25.56
CA ARG A 159 17.67 7.49 25.72
C ARG A 159 18.67 8.13 24.73
N LEU A 160 18.31 8.87 23.68
CA LEU A 160 19.32 9.25 22.68
C LEU A 160 19.37 10.75 22.32
N THR A 161 20.55 11.32 22.60
CA THR A 161 21.04 12.66 22.27
C THR A 161 21.24 12.84 20.76
N ASP A 162 21.13 14.09 20.30
CA ASP A 162 20.83 14.52 18.92
C ASP A 162 21.84 14.08 17.82
N GLU A 163 23.07 13.72 18.19
CA GLU A 163 24.15 13.43 17.23
C GLU A 163 23.95 12.12 16.44
N HIS A 164 23.18 11.16 16.98
CA HIS A 164 22.96 9.87 16.32
C HIS A 164 21.88 9.89 15.24
N SER A 165 21.02 10.92 15.23
CA SER A 165 19.96 11.06 14.23
C SER A 165 20.53 11.30 12.83
N GLN A 166 21.59 12.12 12.71
CA GLN A 166 22.16 12.44 11.40
C GLN A 166 22.83 11.24 10.71
N ILE A 167 23.40 10.31 11.48
CA ILE A 167 24.06 9.12 10.94
C ILE A 167 23.01 8.16 10.35
N ALA A 168 21.86 8.01 10.99
CA ALA A 168 20.76 7.19 10.49
C ALA A 168 20.18 7.72 9.17
N TYR A 169 19.99 9.04 9.05
CA TYR A 169 19.52 9.64 7.80
C TYR A 169 20.52 9.44 6.64
N LYS A 170 21.82 9.53 6.93
CA LYS A 170 22.87 9.29 5.91
C LYS A 170 22.91 7.84 5.45
N LEU A 171 22.80 6.86 6.36
CA LEU A 171 22.79 5.44 6.00
C LEU A 171 21.57 5.04 5.17
N VAL A 172 20.40 5.60 5.49
CA VAL A 172 19.17 5.37 4.72
C VAL A 172 19.28 5.98 3.33
N ALA A 173 19.83 7.18 3.21
CA ALA A 173 20.08 7.82 1.92
C ALA A 173 21.07 7.02 1.05
N SER A 174 22.09 6.39 1.65
CA SER A 174 23.05 5.54 0.93
C SER A 174 22.46 4.22 0.44
N LEU A 175 21.47 3.65 1.12
CA LEU A 175 20.79 2.39 0.71
C LEU A 175 19.75 2.60 -0.40
N ILE A 176 19.32 3.84 -0.64
CA ILE A 176 18.36 4.20 -1.70
C ILE A 176 19.05 4.47 -3.05
N LEU A 177 20.40 4.59 -3.06
CA LEU A 177 21.21 4.87 -4.25
C LEU A 177 21.99 3.65 -4.80
N LEU A 178 21.70 2.45 -4.30
CA LEU A 178 22.19 1.15 -4.82
C LEU A 178 21.02 0.35 -5.38
#